data_AF-A0A369Q3H9-F1
#
_entry.id   AF-A0A369Q3H9-F1
#
_cell.length_a   1.000
_cell.length_b   1.000
_cell.length_c   1.000
_cell.angle_alpha   90.00
_cell.angle_beta   90.00
_cell.angle_gamma   90.00
#
_symmetry.space_group_name_H-M   'P 1'
#
loop_
_entity.id
_entity.type
_entity.pdbx_description
1 polymer ?
#
loop_
_entity_poly.entity_id
_entity_poly.type
_entity_poly.pdbx_seq_one_letter_code
_entity_poly.pdbx_strand_id
1 'polypeptide(L)'
;MKDLQKLMKNLIYLFACLFFVACQQKQETSNELPETDGNAKTRSVVQGNSVHSVPSSVAEIKQAYKFTIEQLENKQLDSILIKYDCDHERTGIITYFSHQGKLSMIRHRYNEYDHYSATDEYFVKDDTLFFAYFKSVLWSFESGSAVEGATKDNITEKRFYIFNQKPLQCLEKKYTFRSHAADNPAPETIMNKQVPCKTIEPIIKDFKRLLVFKNNSQHNCLEK
;
A
#
# COMPACT_ATOMS: atom_id res chain seq x y z
N MET A 1 -28.78 7.68 -50.84
CA MET A 1 -27.81 7.63 -49.71
C MET A 1 -27.46 8.99 -49.10
N LYS A 2 -27.97 10.13 -49.59
CA LYS A 2 -27.74 11.45 -48.94
C LYS A 2 -28.87 11.87 -47.97
N ASP A 3 -30.02 11.18 -48.00
CA ASP A 3 -31.17 11.51 -47.14
C ASP A 3 -31.20 10.77 -45.80
N LEU A 4 -30.45 9.68 -45.65
CA LEU A 4 -30.35 8.94 -44.37
C LEU A 4 -29.41 9.61 -43.36
N GLN A 5 -28.43 10.38 -43.83
CA GLN A 5 -27.51 11.17 -42.99
C GLN A 5 -28.15 12.42 -42.39
N LYS A 6 -29.26 12.92 -42.96
CA LYS A 6 -29.93 14.14 -42.50
C LYS A 6 -30.89 13.87 -41.33
N LEU A 7 -31.43 12.65 -41.23
CA LEU A 7 -32.31 12.23 -40.14
C LEU A 7 -31.56 11.94 -38.83
N MET A 8 -30.37 11.34 -38.88
CA MET A 8 -29.58 11.03 -37.67
C MET A 8 -28.92 12.26 -37.02
N LYS A 9 -28.73 13.35 -37.78
CA LYS A 9 -28.09 14.59 -37.27
C LYS A 9 -29.05 15.47 -36.45
N ASN A 10 -30.36 15.35 -36.68
CA ASN A 10 -31.39 16.08 -35.94
C ASN A 10 -31.90 15.35 -34.69
N LEU A 11 -31.57 14.07 -34.51
CA LEU A 11 -31.96 13.29 -33.32
C LEU A 11 -31.01 13.50 -32.12
N ILE A 12 -29.78 14.00 -32.37
CA ILE A 12 -28.76 14.22 -31.34
C ILE A 12 -29.00 15.52 -30.55
N TYR A 13 -29.77 16.46 -31.10
CA TYR A 13 -30.09 17.74 -30.43
C TYR A 13 -31.28 17.66 -29.46
N LEU A 14 -31.98 16.52 -29.38
CA LEU A 14 -33.19 16.39 -28.53
C LEU A 14 -32.92 15.79 -27.13
N PHE A 15 -31.69 15.34 -26.84
CA PHE A 15 -31.34 14.69 -25.57
C PHE A 15 -30.54 15.59 -24.60
N ALA A 16 -30.43 16.89 -24.88
CA ALA A 16 -29.56 17.83 -24.16
C ALA A 16 -30.26 18.71 -23.10
N CYS A 17 -31.50 18.43 -22.68
CA CYS A 17 -32.26 19.38 -21.83
C CYS A 17 -32.97 18.81 -20.60
N LEU A 18 -32.57 17.68 -20.04
CA LEU A 18 -33.14 17.23 -18.76
C LEU A 18 -32.03 16.70 -17.87
N PHE A 19 -31.62 17.50 -16.89
CA PHE A 19 -31.31 17.15 -15.50
C PHE A 19 -30.52 18.30 -14.82
N PHE A 20 -31.14 19.48 -14.75
CA PHE A 20 -30.88 20.44 -13.68
C PHE A 20 -32.09 20.43 -12.74
N VAL A 21 -32.10 19.50 -11.78
CA VAL A 21 -32.98 19.63 -10.62
C VAL A 21 -32.14 20.21 -9.50
N ALA A 22 -32.41 21.48 -9.26
CA ALA A 22 -31.96 22.24 -8.11
C ALA A 22 -32.66 21.77 -6.83
N CYS A 23 -31.94 21.77 -5.71
CA CYS A 23 -32.50 22.13 -4.41
C CYS A 23 -31.44 22.93 -3.63
N GLN A 24 -31.73 24.21 -3.44
CA GLN A 24 -31.10 25.10 -2.47
C GLN A 24 -32.06 25.31 -1.28
N GLN A 25 -31.48 25.79 -0.18
CA GLN A 25 -32.06 26.26 1.09
C GLN A 25 -32.40 25.17 2.13
N LYS A 26 -32.12 25.37 3.43
CA LYS A 26 -31.81 26.60 4.19
C LYS A 26 -31.04 26.23 5.47
N GLN A 27 -30.11 27.09 5.87
CA GLN A 27 -29.62 27.18 7.25
C GLN A 27 -30.72 27.77 8.13
N GLU A 28 -30.92 27.22 9.33
CA GLU A 28 -31.26 28.02 10.52
C GLU A 28 -30.43 27.54 11.71
N THR A 29 -29.79 28.53 12.33
CA THR A 29 -29.09 28.50 13.61
C THR A 29 -30.08 28.97 14.67
N SER A 30 -30.03 28.38 15.88
CA SER A 30 -30.10 29.08 17.19
C SER A 30 -30.90 28.30 18.26
N ASN A 31 -30.15 27.92 19.30
CA ASN A 31 -30.45 27.95 20.75
C ASN A 31 -31.76 27.33 21.28
N GLU A 32 -31.65 26.29 22.12
CA GLU A 32 -31.73 26.44 23.59
C GLU A 32 -31.48 25.10 24.30
N LEU A 33 -30.74 25.16 25.41
CA LEU A 33 -30.59 24.10 26.40
C LEU A 33 -31.88 23.94 27.21
N PRO A 34 -32.14 22.73 27.70
CA PRO A 34 -32.42 22.59 29.13
C PRO A 34 -31.44 21.63 29.79
N GLU A 35 -30.87 22.08 30.90
CA GLU A 35 -30.20 21.24 31.88
C GLU A 35 -31.15 20.14 32.36
N THR A 36 -30.71 18.89 32.34
CA THR A 36 -31.13 17.91 33.36
C THR A 36 -30.01 16.90 33.59
N ASP A 37 -29.64 16.82 34.86
CA ASP A 37 -28.69 15.91 35.50
C ASP A 37 -28.99 14.43 35.21
N GLY A 38 -27.93 13.63 35.00
CA GLY A 38 -28.10 12.21 34.69
C GLY A 38 -26.80 11.47 34.42
N ASN A 39 -26.10 11.13 35.50
CA ASN A 39 -24.95 10.24 35.59
C ASN A 39 -25.02 9.02 34.63
N ALA A 40 -24.17 9.00 33.60
CA ALA A 40 -23.93 7.82 32.78
C ALA A 40 -22.46 7.76 32.33
N LYS A 41 -21.76 6.73 32.84
CA LYS A 41 -20.50 6.14 32.37
C LYS A 41 -19.95 6.76 31.08
N THR A 42 -18.82 7.45 31.20
CA THR A 42 -17.93 7.86 30.11
C THR A 42 -17.45 6.63 29.33
N ARG A 43 -18.28 6.16 28.40
CA ARG A 43 -17.82 5.40 27.25
C ARG A 43 -17.14 6.45 26.38
N SER A 44 -15.80 6.46 26.39
CA SER A 44 -15.03 7.27 25.44
C SER A 44 -15.39 6.82 24.03
N VAL A 45 -16.41 7.44 23.45
CA VAL A 45 -16.61 7.49 22.02
C VAL A 45 -15.49 8.39 21.54
N VAL A 46 -14.41 7.76 21.05
CA VAL A 46 -13.43 8.45 20.23
C VAL A 46 -14.12 8.75 18.90
N GLN A 47 -14.98 9.77 18.90
CA GLN A 47 -15.25 10.58 17.73
C GLN A 47 -14.03 11.47 17.55
N GLY A 48 -12.98 10.87 17.01
CA GLY A 48 -11.82 11.59 16.53
C GLY A 48 -12.03 11.87 15.05
N ASN A 49 -12.46 13.09 14.73
CA ASN A 49 -12.42 13.66 13.40
C ASN A 49 -11.16 13.19 12.67
N SER A 50 -11.32 12.61 11.49
CA SER A 50 -10.21 12.23 10.63
C SER A 50 -9.47 13.49 10.20
N VAL A 51 -8.50 13.91 11.01
CA VAL A 51 -7.54 14.91 10.58
C VAL A 51 -6.72 14.24 9.48
N HIS A 52 -6.77 14.85 8.31
CA HIS A 52 -6.00 14.51 7.11
C HIS A 52 -4.47 14.61 7.31
N SER A 53 -3.95 14.38 8.52
CA SER A 53 -2.53 14.44 8.82
C SER A 53 -1.84 13.10 8.57
N VAL A 54 -0.56 13.18 8.20
CA VAL A 54 0.37 12.05 8.21
C VAL A 54 0.39 11.45 9.63
N PRO A 55 0.25 10.11 9.78
CA PRO A 55 0.28 9.48 11.09
C PRO A 55 1.65 9.69 11.77
N SER A 56 1.61 10.01 13.05
CA SER A 56 2.75 10.51 13.82
C SER A 56 3.22 9.57 14.94
N SER A 57 2.42 8.55 15.24
CA SER A 57 2.73 7.52 16.24
C SER A 57 2.65 6.12 15.64
N VAL A 58 3.27 5.13 16.30
CA VAL A 58 3.18 3.72 15.87
C VAL A 58 1.72 3.24 15.83
N ALA A 59 0.87 3.69 16.77
CA ALA A 59 -0.54 3.33 16.80
C ALA A 59 -1.30 3.90 15.60
N GLU A 60 -1.11 5.18 15.30
CA GLU A 60 -1.71 5.84 14.12
C GLU A 60 -1.21 5.21 12.81
N ILE A 61 0.08 4.88 12.72
CA ILE A 61 0.65 4.19 11.55
C ILE A 61 -0.03 2.83 11.34
N LYS A 62 -0.21 2.03 12.40
CA LYS A 62 -0.90 0.73 12.30
C LYS A 62 -2.34 0.90 11.82
N GLN A 63 -3.04 1.92 12.30
CA GLN A 63 -4.41 2.22 11.86
C GLN A 63 -4.44 2.63 10.38
N ALA A 64 -3.55 3.51 9.95
CA ALA A 64 -3.45 3.95 8.56
C ALA A 64 -3.05 2.80 7.61
N TYR A 65 -2.12 1.93 8.04
CA TYR A 65 -1.78 0.70 7.33
C TYR A 65 -3.01 -0.21 7.18
N LYS A 66 -3.70 -0.51 8.29
CA LYS A 66 -4.89 -1.38 8.27
C LYS A 66 -5.96 -0.83 7.33
N PHE A 67 -6.25 0.46 7.42
CA PHE A 67 -7.19 1.13 6.52
C PHE A 67 -6.76 0.98 5.06
N THR A 68 -5.49 1.22 4.73
CA THR A 68 -5.00 1.09 3.34
C THR A 68 -5.13 -0.34 2.82
N ILE A 69 -4.84 -1.34 3.65
CA ILE A 69 -5.03 -2.76 3.30
C ILE A 69 -6.50 -3.10 3.10
N GLU A 70 -7.40 -2.64 3.97
CA GLU A 70 -8.84 -2.84 3.81
C GLU A 70 -9.34 -2.23 2.49
N GLN A 71 -8.91 -1.01 2.14
CA GLN A 71 -9.24 -0.41 0.84
C GLN A 71 -8.71 -1.25 -0.33
N LEU A 72 -7.47 -1.77 -0.22
CA LEU A 72 -6.88 -2.62 -1.25
C LEU A 72 -7.66 -3.94 -1.44
N GLU A 73 -7.98 -4.63 -0.34
CA GLU A 73 -8.72 -5.90 -0.35
C GLU A 73 -10.14 -5.73 -0.88
N ASN A 74 -10.78 -4.59 -0.56
CA ASN A 74 -12.09 -4.23 -1.07
C ASN A 74 -12.06 -3.64 -2.50
N LYS A 75 -10.89 -3.62 -3.16
CA LYS A 75 -10.69 -3.08 -4.53
C LYS A 75 -11.12 -1.62 -4.68
N GLN A 76 -10.92 -0.83 -3.64
CA GLN A 76 -11.28 0.60 -3.59
C GLN A 76 -10.10 1.51 -3.96
N LEU A 77 -8.97 0.93 -4.39
CA LEU A 77 -7.81 1.68 -4.89
C LEU A 77 -7.69 1.48 -6.39
N ASP A 78 -7.57 2.57 -7.12
CA ASP A 78 -7.12 2.54 -8.51
C ASP A 78 -5.67 2.08 -8.57
N SER A 79 -5.26 1.46 -9.67
CA SER A 79 -3.88 1.04 -9.81
C SER A 79 -3.33 1.20 -11.21
N ILE A 80 -2.02 1.49 -11.28
CA ILE A 80 -1.23 1.37 -12.49
C ILE A 80 -0.09 0.39 -12.24
N LEU A 81 0.30 -0.33 -13.28
CA LEU A 81 1.33 -1.37 -13.21
C LEU A 81 2.41 -1.07 -14.25
N ILE A 82 3.67 -1.11 -13.81
CA ILE A 82 4.85 -0.94 -14.65
C ILE A 82 5.74 -2.18 -14.47
N LYS A 83 6.14 -2.79 -15.58
CA LYS A 83 7.10 -3.91 -15.60
C LYS A 83 8.45 -3.38 -16.08
N TYR A 84 9.54 -3.97 -15.61
CA TYR A 84 10.89 -3.68 -16.05
C TYR A 84 11.75 -4.95 -16.05
N ASP A 85 12.81 -4.94 -16.84
CA ASP A 85 13.79 -6.02 -16.99
C ASP A 85 15.19 -5.40 -17.19
N CYS A 86 16.06 -5.59 -16.21
CA CYS A 86 17.46 -5.17 -16.25
C CYS A 86 18.32 -6.32 -16.79
N ASP A 87 18.21 -6.61 -18.09
CA ASP A 87 18.99 -7.65 -18.79
C ASP A 87 18.97 -9.02 -18.08
N HIS A 88 17.81 -9.38 -17.55
CA HIS A 88 17.54 -10.59 -16.77
C HIS A 88 18.27 -10.70 -15.42
N GLU A 89 19.12 -9.73 -15.05
CA GLU A 89 19.73 -9.67 -13.71
C GLU A 89 18.67 -9.33 -12.65
N ARG A 90 17.75 -8.44 -13.00
CA ARG A 90 16.62 -8.07 -12.14
C ARG A 90 15.38 -7.79 -12.97
N THR A 91 14.33 -8.56 -12.70
CA THR A 91 13.02 -8.36 -13.31
C THR A 91 12.02 -7.98 -12.24
N GLY A 92 11.10 -7.07 -12.56
CA GLY A 92 10.16 -6.62 -11.55
C GLY A 92 8.88 -6.01 -12.09
N ILE A 93 7.93 -5.90 -11.15
CA ILE A 93 6.64 -5.29 -11.32
C ILE A 93 6.45 -4.29 -10.20
N ILE A 94 6.20 -3.03 -10.57
CA ILE A 94 5.82 -1.98 -9.64
C ILE A 94 4.34 -1.68 -9.86
N THR A 95 3.55 -1.76 -8.80
CA THR A 95 2.14 -1.38 -8.79
C THR A 95 1.97 -0.17 -7.89
N TYR A 96 1.43 0.91 -8.44
CA TYR A 96 1.10 2.12 -7.69
C TYR A 96 -0.40 2.11 -7.45
N PHE A 97 -0.81 2.20 -6.19
CA PHE A 97 -2.20 2.23 -5.78
C PHE A 97 -2.57 3.64 -5.32
N SER A 98 -3.69 4.16 -5.82
CA SER A 98 -4.18 5.49 -5.51
C SER A 98 -5.63 5.47 -5.09
N HIS A 99 -5.99 6.37 -4.18
CA HIS A 99 -7.36 6.67 -3.82
C HIS A 99 -7.67 8.11 -4.23
N GLN A 100 -8.68 8.31 -5.07
CA GLN A 100 -9.08 9.65 -5.56
C GLN A 100 -7.90 10.44 -6.15
N GLY A 101 -7.07 9.77 -6.96
CA GLY A 101 -5.89 10.37 -7.60
C GLY A 101 -4.68 10.60 -6.69
N LYS A 102 -4.78 10.35 -5.37
CA LYS A 102 -3.65 10.46 -4.44
C LYS A 102 -2.99 9.11 -4.22
N LEU A 103 -1.66 9.06 -4.29
CA LEU A 103 -0.90 7.84 -4.03
C LEU A 103 -1.10 7.38 -2.58
N SER A 104 -1.49 6.12 -2.39
CA SER A 104 -1.69 5.50 -1.07
C SER A 104 -0.65 4.42 -0.78
N MET A 105 -0.21 3.70 -1.82
CA MET A 105 0.75 2.61 -1.66
C MET A 105 1.53 2.36 -2.94
N ILE A 106 2.79 1.96 -2.81
CA ILE A 106 3.59 1.34 -3.88
C ILE A 106 3.90 -0.09 -3.46
N ARG A 107 3.68 -1.05 -4.37
CA ARG A 107 4.14 -2.42 -4.22
C ARG A 107 5.14 -2.74 -5.32
N HIS A 108 6.35 -3.12 -4.93
CA HIS A 108 7.42 -3.50 -5.84
C HIS A 108 7.76 -4.98 -5.62
N ARG A 109 7.43 -5.83 -6.59
CA ARG A 109 7.80 -7.25 -6.61
C ARG A 109 8.94 -7.45 -7.60
N TYR A 110 9.98 -8.16 -7.22
CA TYR A 110 11.10 -8.41 -8.13
C TYR A 110 11.84 -9.70 -7.78
N ASN A 111 12.53 -10.23 -8.78
CA ASN A 111 13.52 -11.29 -8.62
C ASN A 111 14.90 -10.72 -8.97
N GLU A 112 15.94 -11.17 -8.27
CA GLU A 112 17.34 -10.91 -8.64
C GLU A 112 18.01 -12.25 -8.91
N TYR A 113 18.49 -12.42 -10.14
CA TYR A 113 19.01 -13.71 -10.63
C TYR A 113 18.00 -14.84 -10.36
N ASP A 114 18.50 -16.05 -10.10
CA ASP A 114 17.65 -17.22 -9.93
C ASP A 114 17.20 -17.47 -8.48
N HIS A 115 17.91 -16.93 -7.48
CA HIS A 115 17.80 -17.40 -6.09
C HIS A 115 17.11 -16.42 -5.13
N TYR A 116 16.90 -15.18 -5.57
CA TYR A 116 16.37 -14.12 -4.71
C TYR A 116 15.07 -13.56 -5.27
N SER A 117 14.08 -13.42 -4.38
CA SER A 117 12.86 -12.66 -4.67
C SER A 117 12.52 -11.74 -3.51
N ALA A 118 11.82 -10.65 -3.82
CA ALA A 118 11.35 -9.72 -2.81
C ALA A 118 10.04 -9.02 -3.19
N THR A 119 9.34 -8.60 -2.15
CA THR A 119 8.18 -7.70 -2.22
C THR A 119 8.40 -6.57 -1.24
N ASP A 120 8.56 -5.37 -1.77
CA ASP A 120 8.72 -4.14 -1.01
C ASP A 120 7.45 -3.31 -1.12
N GLU A 121 6.85 -2.97 0.02
CA GLU A 121 5.61 -2.22 0.11
C GLU A 121 5.85 -0.92 0.86
N TYR A 122 5.46 0.20 0.24
CA TYR A 122 5.61 1.55 0.75
C TYR A 122 4.23 2.18 0.90
N PHE A 123 3.87 2.63 2.09
CA PHE A 123 2.57 3.22 2.39
C PHE A 123 2.72 4.72 2.60
N VAL A 124 1.90 5.47 1.88
CA VAL A 124 2.07 6.91 1.66
C VAL A 124 0.81 7.64 2.07
N LYS A 125 0.99 8.78 2.74
CA LYS A 125 -0.09 9.73 2.99
C LYS A 125 0.46 11.13 2.79
N ASP A 126 -0.25 11.94 2.00
CA ASP A 126 0.17 13.29 1.60
C ASP A 126 1.64 13.34 1.14
N ASP A 127 1.95 12.45 0.18
CA ASP A 127 3.28 12.26 -0.42
C ASP A 127 4.41 11.89 0.55
N THR A 128 4.07 11.59 1.80
CA THR A 128 5.01 11.22 2.85
C THR A 128 4.94 9.72 3.16
N LEU A 129 6.09 9.04 3.10
CA LEU A 129 6.23 7.65 3.52
C LEU A 129 6.04 7.57 5.05
N PHE A 130 5.05 6.80 5.49
CA PHE A 130 4.79 6.60 6.92
C PHE A 130 5.03 5.14 7.37
N PHE A 131 5.00 4.19 6.44
CA PHE A 131 5.26 2.78 6.74
C PHE A 131 5.87 2.07 5.55
N ALA A 132 6.83 1.18 5.83
CA ALA A 132 7.38 0.27 4.83
C ALA A 132 7.39 -1.17 5.36
N TYR A 133 7.02 -2.11 4.49
CA TYR A 133 7.07 -3.54 4.76
C TYR A 133 7.83 -4.25 3.65
N PHE A 134 8.91 -4.91 4.01
CA PHE A 134 9.78 -5.63 3.07
C PHE A 134 9.75 -7.11 3.40
N LYS A 135 9.54 -7.93 2.37
CA LYS A 135 9.65 -9.38 2.46
C LYS A 135 10.63 -9.84 1.40
N SER A 136 11.70 -10.50 1.83
CA SER A 136 12.71 -11.09 0.95
C SER A 136 12.79 -12.60 1.17
N VAL A 137 13.06 -13.32 0.10
CA VAL A 137 13.21 -14.77 0.08
C VAL A 137 14.50 -15.10 -0.64
N LEU A 138 15.37 -15.84 0.03
CA LEU A 138 16.56 -16.45 -0.56
C LEU A 138 16.36 -17.97 -0.54
N TRP A 139 16.16 -18.57 -1.71
CA TRP A 139 15.99 -20.01 -1.82
C TRP A 139 17.32 -20.71 -2.14
N SER A 140 17.44 -21.97 -1.71
CA SER A 140 18.62 -22.81 -1.98
C SER A 140 18.25 -24.28 -1.88
N PHE A 141 19.05 -25.16 -2.51
CA PHE A 141 18.99 -26.59 -2.24
C PHE A 141 19.42 -26.91 -0.80
N GLU A 142 18.81 -27.94 -0.23
CA GLU A 142 19.27 -28.51 1.02
C GLU A 142 20.44 -29.47 0.77
N SER A 143 21.50 -29.33 1.56
CA SER A 143 22.65 -30.24 1.50
C SER A 143 22.46 -31.41 2.49
N GLY A 144 22.82 -32.61 2.05
CA GLY A 144 22.79 -33.83 2.87
C GLY A 144 22.01 -34.96 2.23
N SER A 145 22.22 -36.18 2.73
CA SER A 145 21.64 -37.44 2.24
C SER A 145 20.14 -37.62 2.53
N ALA A 146 19.50 -36.64 3.18
CA ALA A 146 18.14 -36.81 3.68
C ALA A 146 17.06 -36.68 2.60
N VAL A 147 17.23 -35.85 1.56
CA VAL A 147 16.24 -35.73 0.47
C VAL A 147 16.87 -35.14 -0.80
N GLU A 148 17.01 -35.94 -1.85
CA GLU A 148 17.44 -35.46 -3.18
C GLU A 148 16.45 -34.40 -3.70
N GLY A 149 16.96 -33.26 -4.17
CA GLY A 149 16.15 -32.19 -4.74
C GLY A 149 15.35 -31.32 -3.75
N ALA A 150 15.50 -31.51 -2.43
CA ALA A 150 14.85 -30.65 -1.46
C ALA A 150 15.39 -29.21 -1.48
N THR A 151 14.51 -28.25 -1.19
CA THR A 151 14.81 -26.82 -1.17
C THR A 151 14.41 -26.21 0.16
N LYS A 152 15.08 -25.09 0.49
CA LYS A 152 14.75 -24.23 1.62
C LYS A 152 14.68 -22.77 1.18
N ASP A 153 13.71 -22.07 1.73
CA ASP A 153 13.49 -20.64 1.55
C ASP A 153 13.80 -19.93 2.86
N ASN A 154 14.84 -19.11 2.87
CA ASN A 154 15.14 -18.24 4.01
C ASN A 154 14.42 -16.91 3.82
N ILE A 155 13.44 -16.66 4.69
CA ILE A 155 12.53 -15.54 4.55
C ILE A 155 12.88 -14.51 5.62
N THR A 156 13.07 -13.27 5.20
CA THR A 156 13.22 -12.13 6.11
C THR A 156 12.12 -11.12 5.84
N GLU A 157 11.37 -10.78 6.89
CA GLU A 157 10.36 -9.73 6.88
C GLU A 157 10.80 -8.58 7.78
N LYS A 158 10.70 -7.34 7.27
CA LYS A 158 11.04 -6.12 7.99
C LYS A 158 9.88 -5.13 7.93
N ARG A 159 9.63 -4.44 9.03
CA ARG A 159 8.63 -3.38 9.14
C ARG A 159 9.27 -2.12 9.69
N PHE A 160 9.03 -1.00 9.02
CA PHE A 160 9.57 0.31 9.40
C PHE A 160 8.42 1.27 9.63
N TYR A 161 8.32 1.78 10.84
CA TYR A 161 7.36 2.82 11.22
C TYR A 161 8.09 4.15 11.16
N ILE A 162 7.62 5.07 10.32
CA ILE A 162 8.37 6.28 9.94
C ILE A 162 7.50 7.50 10.18
N PHE A 163 8.07 8.52 10.81
CA PHE A 163 7.46 9.85 10.93
C PHE A 163 8.52 10.92 10.70
N ASN A 164 8.20 11.93 9.89
CA ASN A 164 9.13 13.01 9.53
C ASN A 164 10.51 12.50 9.09
N GLN A 165 10.53 11.46 8.24
CA GLN A 165 11.76 10.82 7.75
C GLN A 165 12.69 10.32 8.87
N LYS A 166 12.13 10.01 10.04
CA LYS A 166 12.83 9.39 11.16
C LYS A 166 12.13 8.08 11.52
N PRO A 167 12.89 7.03 11.87
CA PRO A 167 12.30 5.80 12.35
C PRO A 167 11.69 6.00 13.74
N LEU A 168 10.45 5.56 13.93
CA LEU A 168 9.83 5.39 15.24
C LEU A 168 10.09 3.98 15.79
N GLN A 169 10.04 2.96 14.92
CA GLN A 169 10.19 1.57 15.29
C GLN A 169 10.61 0.73 14.08
N CYS A 170 11.45 -0.27 14.32
CA CYS A 170 11.84 -1.27 13.33
C CYS A 170 11.62 -2.67 13.90
N LEU A 171 10.96 -3.51 13.11
CA LEU A 171 10.74 -4.90 13.45
C LEU A 171 11.35 -5.79 12.39
N GLU A 172 11.91 -6.91 12.83
CA GLU A 172 12.39 -7.98 11.95
C GLU A 172 11.82 -9.31 12.44
N LYS A 173 11.41 -10.16 11.50
CA LYS A 173 11.27 -11.59 11.74
C LYS A 173 11.91 -12.38 10.62
N LYS A 174 12.46 -13.54 10.99
CA LYS A 174 13.15 -14.47 10.10
C LYS A 174 12.64 -15.86 10.34
N TYR A 175 12.47 -16.62 9.27
CA TYR A 175 12.03 -18.01 9.32
C TYR A 175 12.43 -18.73 8.04
N THR A 176 12.37 -20.06 8.09
CA THR A 176 12.72 -20.91 6.96
C THR A 176 11.53 -21.77 6.60
N PHE A 177 11.21 -21.85 5.32
CA PHE A 177 10.30 -22.84 4.77
C PHE A 177 11.11 -23.92 4.07
N ARG A 178 10.78 -25.19 4.27
CA ARG A 178 11.48 -26.34 3.67
C ARG A 178 10.49 -27.15 2.86
N SER A 179 10.83 -27.47 1.61
CA SER A 179 9.88 -28.12 0.69
C SER A 179 9.41 -29.50 1.16
N HIS A 180 10.20 -30.19 1.97
CA HIS A 180 9.93 -31.54 2.46
C HIS A 180 9.39 -31.58 3.91
N ALA A 181 9.36 -30.45 4.63
CA ALA A 181 8.93 -30.43 6.02
C ALA A 181 7.40 -30.33 6.12
N ALA A 182 6.79 -31.23 6.89
CA ALA A 182 5.34 -31.21 7.15
C ALA A 182 4.94 -30.13 8.18
N ASP A 183 5.91 -29.62 8.95
CA ASP A 183 5.73 -28.75 10.12
C ASP A 183 6.34 -27.35 9.91
N ASN A 184 6.34 -26.85 8.68
CA ASN A 184 6.81 -25.50 8.38
C ASN A 184 6.08 -24.44 9.25
N PRO A 185 6.80 -23.41 9.72
CA PRO A 185 6.21 -22.43 10.61
C PRO A 185 5.18 -21.56 9.87
N ALA A 186 4.03 -21.37 10.49
CA ALA A 186 3.03 -20.43 10.00
C ALA A 186 3.52 -18.99 10.24
N PRO A 187 3.73 -18.15 9.21
CA PRO A 187 4.38 -16.84 9.35
C PRO A 187 3.76 -15.91 10.39
N GLU A 188 2.45 -15.99 10.61
CA GLU A 188 1.66 -15.22 11.56
C GLU A 188 1.93 -15.61 13.03
N THR A 189 2.38 -16.84 13.28
CA THR A 189 2.73 -17.33 14.62
C THR A 189 4.13 -16.89 15.06
N ILE A 190 4.96 -16.45 14.11
CA ILE A 190 6.33 -16.04 14.36
C ILE A 190 6.34 -14.60 14.84
N MET A 191 6.75 -14.41 16.10
CA MET A 191 6.81 -13.09 16.70
C MET A 191 7.84 -12.19 16.01
N ASN A 192 7.47 -10.93 15.83
CA ASN A 192 8.39 -9.89 15.42
C ASN A 192 9.36 -9.56 16.56
N LYS A 193 10.64 -9.37 16.22
CA LYS A 193 11.64 -8.84 17.14
C LYS A 193 11.85 -7.36 16.85
N GLN A 194 11.80 -6.53 17.88
CA GLN A 194 12.23 -5.15 17.74
C GLN A 194 13.75 -5.11 17.58
N VAL A 195 14.21 -4.37 16.57
CA VAL A 195 15.63 -4.22 16.25
C VAL A 195 15.99 -2.74 16.21
N PRO A 196 17.26 -2.36 16.46
CA PRO A 196 17.70 -0.99 16.28
C PRO A 196 17.47 -0.52 14.83
N CYS A 197 16.86 0.65 14.68
CA CYS A 197 16.72 1.30 13.39
C CYS A 197 18.05 1.94 13.00
N LYS A 198 18.95 1.19 12.33
CA LYS A 198 20.28 1.69 11.94
C LYS A 198 20.21 3.04 11.21
N THR A 199 19.55 3.06 10.05
CA THR A 199 19.20 4.26 9.26
C THR A 199 18.02 3.90 8.36
N ILE A 200 17.16 4.88 8.06
CA ILE A 200 16.08 4.71 7.06
C ILE A 200 16.43 5.34 5.71
N GLU A 201 17.59 5.98 5.56
CA GLU A 201 17.94 6.69 4.33
C GLU A 201 17.89 5.80 3.08
N PRO A 202 18.34 4.53 3.10
CA PRO A 202 18.18 3.65 1.94
C PRO A 202 16.71 3.45 1.55
N ILE A 203 15.83 3.29 2.54
CA ILE A 203 14.38 3.11 2.34
C ILE A 203 13.78 4.35 1.66
N ILE A 204 14.16 5.54 2.13
CA ILE A 204 13.70 6.81 1.56
C ILE A 204 14.24 7.01 0.15
N LYS A 205 15.50 6.63 -0.10
CA LYS A 205 16.13 6.69 -1.43
C LYS A 205 15.39 5.80 -2.43
N ASP A 206 15.12 4.55 -2.06
CA ASP A 206 14.42 3.60 -2.91
C ASP A 206 12.98 4.02 -3.16
N PHE A 207 12.27 4.51 -2.13
CA PHE A 207 10.94 5.10 -2.29
C PHE A 207 10.94 6.25 -3.30
N LYS A 208 11.87 7.21 -3.18
CA LYS A 208 11.98 8.34 -4.11
C LYS A 208 12.30 7.88 -5.54
N ARG A 209 13.14 6.86 -5.70
CA ARG A 209 13.43 6.27 -7.02
C ARG A 209 12.20 5.68 -7.67
N LEU A 210 11.37 4.96 -6.91
CA LEU A 210 10.10 4.43 -7.42
C LEU A 210 9.15 5.54 -7.87
N LEU A 211 9.13 6.68 -7.18
CA LEU A 211 8.35 7.85 -7.59
C LEU A 211 8.88 8.47 -8.90
N VAL A 212 10.20 8.60 -9.04
CA VAL A 212 10.82 9.09 -10.28
C VAL A 212 10.55 8.13 -11.44
N PHE A 213 10.72 6.83 -11.19
CA PHE A 213 10.52 5.79 -12.19
C PHE A 213 9.10 5.78 -12.75
N LYS A 214 8.08 6.06 -11.91
CA LYS A 214 6.68 6.19 -12.33
C LYS A 214 6.49 7.21 -13.47
N ASN A 215 7.26 8.29 -13.45
CA ASN A 215 7.12 9.42 -14.35
C ASN A 215 8.15 9.41 -15.50
N ASN A 216 9.03 8.42 -15.54
CA ASN A 216 9.97 8.24 -16.65
C ASN A 216 9.20 7.78 -17.91
N SER A 217 9.67 8.18 -19.08
CA SER A 217 9.16 7.67 -20.37
C SER A 217 9.74 6.30 -20.72
N GLN A 218 10.89 5.94 -20.15
CA GLN A 218 11.55 4.66 -20.33
C GLN A 218 11.48 3.86 -19.03
N HIS A 219 10.91 2.66 -19.12
CA HIS A 219 10.76 1.73 -17.99
C HIS A 219 11.54 0.43 -18.20
N ASN A 220 12.64 0.49 -18.95
CA ASN A 220 13.48 -0.67 -19.25
C ASN A 220 14.10 -1.26 -17.99
N CYS A 221 14.79 -0.45 -17.17
CA CYS A 221 15.45 -0.94 -15.96
C CYS A 221 15.31 0.03 -14.79
N LEU A 222 15.03 -0.51 -13.60
CA LEU A 222 15.08 0.23 -12.34
C LEU A 222 16.49 0.09 -11.74
N GLU A 223 17.35 1.06 -12.02
CA GLU A 223 18.73 1.09 -11.51
C GLU A 223 18.80 1.08 -9.96
N LYS A 224 19.85 0.44 -9.43
CA LYS A 224 20.13 0.32 -7.98
C LYS A 224 20.69 1.58 -7.35
#